data_AF-A0A318I5S0-F1
#
_entry.id   AF-A0A318I5S0-F1
#
_cell.length_a   1.000
_cell.length_b   1.000
_cell.length_c   1.000
_cell.angle_alpha   90.00
_cell.angle_beta   90.00
_cell.angle_gamma   90.00
#
_symmetry.space_group_name_H-M   'P 1'
#
loop_
_entity.id
_entity.type
_entity.pdbx_description
1 polymer ?
#
loop_
_entity_poly.entity_id
_entity_poly.type
_entity_poly.pdbx_seq_one_letter_code
_entity_poly.pdbx_strand_id
1 'polypeptide(L)'
;MNVMKYMLVAMVVLLASCSRSTTDYAEEDYDLLFPFAGIEKPKVSYEDQIVQLGNPDAPVSDFVYPGVEINTNVRTYNVTLTCQFREIDILGNNVPDDDLASRFVVRYVAANRQLITIASNTTNEEAAQYLTNGKPLELRFKAQSGFPMYLLVNGVGPRGSSIKATISAVSEDGFTIVKPLTVNEHQNEEGMDKIKGPFCAYIILP
;
A
#
# COMPACT_ATOMS: atom_id res chain seq x y z
N MET A 1 14.06 94.33 9.92
CA MET A 1 13.89 93.63 11.21
C MET A 1 12.84 92.50 11.14
N ASN A 2 12.76 91.74 10.03
CA ASN A 2 11.85 90.59 9.88
C ASN A 2 12.55 89.30 9.44
N VAL A 3 13.73 89.37 8.80
CA VAL A 3 14.47 88.18 8.32
C VAL A 3 15.02 87.32 9.47
N MET A 4 15.43 87.94 10.58
CA MET A 4 15.99 87.23 11.75
C MET A 4 14.95 86.41 12.52
N LYS A 5 13.66 86.81 12.48
CA LYS A 5 12.56 86.03 13.08
C LYS A 5 12.25 84.77 12.27
N TYR A 6 12.26 84.88 10.93
CA TYR A 6 12.02 83.72 10.06
C TYR A 6 13.20 82.73 10.07
N MET A 7 14.43 83.21 10.21
CA MET A 7 15.62 82.34 10.33
C MET A 7 15.60 81.55 11.64
N LEU A 8 15.18 82.16 12.75
CA LEU A 8 15.12 81.48 14.06
C LEU A 8 14.00 80.42 14.08
N VAL A 9 12.85 80.70 13.46
CA VAL A 9 11.75 79.72 13.33
C VAL A 9 12.15 78.56 12.40
N ALA A 10 12.84 78.84 11.29
CA ALA A 10 13.35 77.80 10.40
C ALA A 10 14.37 76.88 11.09
N MET A 11 15.21 77.42 11.96
CA MET A 11 16.21 76.66 12.73
C MET A 11 15.58 75.76 13.79
N VAL A 12 14.48 76.18 14.43
CA VAL A 12 13.74 75.34 15.39
C VAL A 12 13.01 74.17 14.69
N VAL A 13 12.49 74.40 13.48
CA VAL A 13 11.83 73.34 12.69
C VAL A 13 12.83 72.28 12.20
N LEU A 14 14.06 72.68 11.88
CA LEU A 14 15.14 71.76 11.47
C LEU A 14 15.64 70.86 12.61
N LEU A 15 15.63 71.34 13.86
CA LEU A 15 16.06 70.54 15.03
C LEU A 15 14.99 69.54 15.53
N ALA A 16 13.73 69.69 15.11
CA ALA A 16 12.65 68.75 15.44
C ALA A 16 12.59 67.54 14.49
N SER A 17 13.36 67.53 13.40
CA SER A 17 13.33 66.47 12.39
C SER A 17 14.59 65.60 12.47
N CYS A 18 14.66 64.73 13.49
CA CYS A 18 15.31 63.41 13.46
C CYS A 18 15.53 62.86 14.89
N SER A 19 14.45 62.41 15.54
CA SER A 19 14.56 61.28 16.47
C SER A 19 13.81 60.11 15.84
N ARG A 20 14.53 59.24 15.12
CA ARG A 20 14.00 57.91 14.84
C ARG A 20 13.93 57.20 16.20
N SER A 21 12.73 57.01 16.74
CA SER A 21 12.55 56.00 17.77
C SER A 21 12.90 54.66 17.12
N THR A 22 14.03 54.09 17.49
CA THR A 22 14.25 52.66 17.30
C THR A 22 13.25 52.00 18.24
N THR A 23 12.07 51.67 17.70
CA THR A 23 11.20 50.73 18.38
C THR A 23 12.00 49.45 18.44
N ASP A 24 12.48 49.13 19.64
CA ASP A 24 13.12 47.86 19.94
C ASP A 24 11.99 46.84 19.82
N TYR A 25 11.84 46.24 18.64
CA TYR A 25 10.87 45.20 18.43
C TYR A 25 11.20 44.07 19.40
N ALA A 26 10.20 43.56 20.10
CA ALA A 26 10.41 42.45 21.04
C ALA A 26 11.13 41.31 20.31
N GLU A 27 12.16 40.77 20.93
CA GLU A 27 12.96 39.68 20.36
C GLU A 27 12.04 38.50 20.04
N GLU A 28 12.00 38.11 18.75
CA GLU A 28 11.12 37.06 18.28
C GLU A 28 11.62 35.70 18.80
N ASP A 29 10.80 35.03 19.61
CA ASP A 29 11.09 33.68 20.10
C ASP A 29 10.82 32.65 18.97
N TYR A 30 11.87 32.36 18.21
CA TYR A 30 11.81 31.41 17.10
C TYR A 30 11.43 30.00 17.53
N ASP A 31 11.70 29.61 18.79
CA ASP A 31 11.33 28.28 19.30
C ASP A 31 9.82 28.17 19.53
N LEU A 32 9.16 29.29 19.89
CA LEU A 32 7.70 29.38 19.96
C LEU A 32 7.06 29.48 18.57
N LEU A 33 7.70 30.22 17.66
CA LEU A 33 7.19 30.41 16.29
C LEU A 33 7.32 29.13 15.45
N PHE A 34 8.34 28.32 15.71
CA PHE A 34 8.63 27.09 14.97
C PHE A 34 8.94 25.92 15.93
N PRO A 35 7.95 25.46 16.72
CA PRO A 35 8.18 24.37 17.65
C PRO A 35 8.57 23.10 16.89
N PHE A 36 9.70 22.50 17.27
CA PHE A 36 10.18 21.27 16.65
C PHE A 36 9.22 20.12 16.98
N ALA A 37 8.43 19.69 16.00
CA ALA A 37 7.44 18.61 16.15
C ALA A 37 8.05 17.19 16.13
N GLY A 38 9.39 17.07 16.12
CA GLY A 38 10.10 15.81 15.93
C GLY A 38 10.45 15.55 14.46
N ILE A 39 11.12 14.43 14.21
CA ILE A 39 11.46 13.98 12.85
C ILE A 39 10.17 13.48 12.19
N GLU A 40 9.70 14.19 11.17
CA GLU A 40 8.57 13.75 10.35
C GLU A 40 8.89 12.37 9.75
N LYS A 41 7.99 11.40 9.93
CA LYS A 41 8.19 10.08 9.33
C LYS A 41 8.24 10.25 7.81
N PRO A 42 9.18 9.58 7.11
CA PRO A 42 9.26 9.70 5.66
C PRO A 42 7.90 9.36 5.05
N LYS A 43 7.39 10.26 4.19
CA LYS A 43 6.17 9.98 3.42
C LYS A 43 6.43 8.75 2.58
N VAL A 44 5.56 7.75 2.71
CA VAL A 44 5.60 6.53 1.90
C VAL A 44 5.26 6.93 0.46
N SER A 45 6.29 7.11 -0.37
CA SER A 45 6.10 7.30 -1.81
C SER A 45 5.79 5.95 -2.43
N TYR A 46 4.50 5.69 -2.65
CA TYR A 46 4.07 4.52 -3.42
C TYR A 46 4.30 4.70 -4.93
N GLU A 47 4.51 5.94 -5.39
CA GLU A 47 4.74 6.28 -6.80
C GLU A 47 6.09 5.74 -7.31
N ASP A 48 7.08 5.60 -6.42
CA ASP A 48 8.40 5.09 -6.77
C ASP A 48 8.46 3.55 -6.83
N GLN A 49 7.37 2.86 -6.45
CA GLN A 49 7.31 1.40 -6.42
C GLN A 49 6.75 0.85 -7.73
N ILE A 50 7.63 0.24 -8.52
CA ILE A 50 7.27 -0.34 -9.82
C ILE A 50 6.53 -1.66 -9.60
N VAL A 51 5.26 -1.68 -9.98
CA VAL A 51 4.44 -2.90 -10.05
C VAL A 51 4.69 -3.59 -11.39
N GLN A 52 5.16 -4.83 -11.34
CA GLN A 52 5.36 -5.67 -12.53
C GLN A 52 4.12 -6.53 -12.74
N LEU A 53 3.53 -6.45 -13.93
CA LEU A 53 2.37 -7.27 -14.31
C LEU A 53 2.83 -8.63 -14.85
N GLY A 54 2.05 -9.68 -14.57
CA GLY A 54 2.27 -11.01 -15.10
C GLY A 54 1.03 -11.56 -15.82
N ASN A 55 1.14 -12.79 -16.30
CA ASN A 55 0.02 -13.49 -16.93
C ASN A 55 -0.82 -14.25 -15.88
N PRO A 56 -2.08 -13.86 -15.61
CA PRO A 56 -2.93 -14.55 -14.64
C PRO A 56 -3.36 -15.96 -15.08
N ASP A 57 -3.21 -16.29 -16.36
CA ASP A 57 -3.55 -17.59 -16.94
C ASP A 57 -2.34 -18.54 -17.06
N ALA A 58 -1.17 -18.14 -16.56
CA ALA A 58 0.01 -18.99 -16.58
C ALA A 58 -0.18 -20.26 -15.69
N PRO A 59 0.16 -21.45 -16.19
CA PRO A 59 0.16 -22.66 -15.38
C PRO A 59 1.30 -22.64 -14.34
N VAL A 60 1.20 -23.47 -13.30
CA VAL A 60 2.24 -23.56 -12.24
C VAL A 60 3.59 -23.99 -12.82
N SER A 61 3.58 -24.84 -13.85
CA SER A 61 4.79 -25.35 -14.53
C SER A 61 5.66 -24.25 -15.13
N ASP A 62 5.05 -23.12 -15.49
CA ASP A 62 5.73 -22.01 -16.19
C ASP A 62 6.29 -20.99 -15.19
N PHE A 63 6.12 -21.25 -13.88
CA PHE A 63 6.61 -20.34 -12.86
C PHE A 63 8.14 -20.31 -12.82
N VAL A 64 8.67 -19.11 -13.04
CA VAL A 64 10.08 -18.77 -12.82
C VAL A 64 10.14 -17.73 -11.71
N TYR A 65 10.96 -17.98 -10.69
CA TYR A 65 11.14 -17.07 -9.55
C TYR A 65 11.69 -15.71 -10.02
N PRO A 66 10.91 -14.60 -9.91
CA PRO A 66 11.32 -13.30 -10.47
C PRO A 66 12.12 -12.43 -9.50
N GLY A 67 12.55 -12.97 -8.36
CA GLY A 67 13.32 -12.22 -7.36
C GLY A 67 14.72 -11.85 -7.87
N VAL A 68 15.32 -10.87 -7.22
CA VAL A 68 16.67 -10.38 -7.51
C VAL A 68 17.54 -10.46 -6.25
N GLU A 69 18.85 -10.52 -6.43
CA GLU A 69 19.78 -10.47 -5.30
C GLU A 69 20.13 -9.01 -4.98
N ILE A 70 19.90 -8.60 -3.74
CA ILE A 70 20.29 -7.30 -3.20
C ILE A 70 21.29 -7.53 -2.09
N ASN A 71 22.50 -6.97 -2.23
CA ASN A 71 23.61 -7.18 -1.30
C ASN A 71 23.93 -5.93 -0.45
N THR A 72 23.25 -4.81 -0.70
CA THR A 72 23.48 -3.53 -0.03
C THR A 72 22.20 -3.05 0.63
N ASN A 73 22.31 -2.54 1.88
CA ASN A 73 21.17 -2.04 2.66
C ASN A 73 19.97 -3.01 2.74
N VAL A 74 20.27 -4.32 2.84
CA VAL A 74 19.25 -5.37 2.89
C VAL A 74 18.35 -5.17 4.11
N ARG A 75 17.05 -5.13 3.85
CA ARG A 75 16.01 -5.07 4.86
C ARG A 75 15.26 -6.38 4.93
N THR A 76 14.70 -6.64 6.11
CA THR A 76 13.74 -7.73 6.33
C THR A 76 12.35 -7.15 6.41
N TYR A 77 11.40 -7.81 5.76
CA TYR A 77 10.01 -7.43 5.66
C TYR A 77 9.11 -8.48 6.29
N ASN A 78 8.10 -8.03 7.02
CA ASN A 78 6.95 -8.83 7.42
C ASN A 78 5.92 -8.78 6.29
N VAL A 79 5.81 -9.89 5.56
CA VAL A 79 4.84 -10.06 4.48
C VAL A 79 3.56 -10.66 5.04
N THR A 80 2.42 -10.07 4.72
CA THR A 80 1.09 -10.54 5.11
C THR A 80 0.26 -10.75 3.85
N LEU A 81 -0.24 -11.98 3.67
CA LEU A 81 -1.24 -12.32 2.67
C LEU A 81 -2.57 -12.56 3.38
N THR A 82 -3.62 -11.90 2.92
CA THR A 82 -5.00 -12.16 3.36
C THR A 82 -5.84 -12.51 2.14
N CYS A 83 -6.58 -13.60 2.18
CA CYS A 83 -7.48 -13.99 1.10
C CYS A 83 -8.78 -14.58 1.64
N GLN A 84 -9.87 -14.33 0.93
CA GLN A 84 -11.21 -14.76 1.30
C GLN A 84 -12.04 -14.91 0.03
N PHE A 85 -12.69 -16.06 -0.13
CA PHE A 85 -13.78 -16.19 -1.08
C PHE A 85 -15.11 -16.21 -0.37
N ARG A 86 -16.17 -15.88 -1.10
CA ARG A 86 -17.53 -16.01 -0.63
C ARG A 86 -18.42 -16.47 -1.78
N GLU A 87 -19.30 -17.42 -1.52
CA GLU A 87 -20.36 -17.84 -2.42
C GLU A 87 -21.69 -17.76 -1.66
N ILE A 88 -22.63 -16.99 -2.20
CA ILE A 88 -23.96 -16.81 -1.63
C ILE A 88 -25.06 -17.36 -2.52
N ASP A 89 -26.12 -17.86 -1.91
CA ASP A 89 -27.35 -18.27 -2.58
C ASP A 89 -28.19 -17.06 -3.02
N ILE A 90 -29.32 -17.32 -3.69
CA ILE A 90 -30.27 -16.29 -4.14
C ILE A 90 -30.91 -15.48 -3.00
N LEU A 91 -30.85 -15.99 -1.76
CA LEU A 91 -31.36 -15.34 -0.56
C LEU A 91 -30.27 -14.54 0.17
N GLY A 92 -29.02 -14.61 -0.29
CA GLY A 92 -27.87 -13.93 0.31
C GLY A 92 -27.18 -14.70 1.44
N ASN A 93 -27.57 -15.96 1.69
CA ASN A 93 -26.92 -16.81 2.68
C ASN A 93 -25.68 -17.47 2.08
N ASN A 94 -24.69 -17.79 2.91
CA ASN A 94 -23.53 -18.54 2.44
C ASN A 94 -23.96 -19.94 1.98
N VAL A 95 -23.51 -20.34 0.79
CA VAL A 95 -23.71 -21.69 0.27
C VAL A 95 -22.97 -22.70 1.17
N PRO A 96 -23.60 -23.84 1.53
CA PRO A 96 -22.95 -24.90 2.31
C PRO A 96 -21.71 -25.46 1.59
N ASP A 97 -20.74 -25.94 2.37
CA ASP A 97 -19.46 -26.42 1.82
C ASP A 97 -19.62 -27.55 0.78
N ASP A 98 -20.61 -28.42 0.94
CA ASP A 98 -20.90 -29.54 0.03
C ASP A 98 -21.49 -29.10 -1.33
N ASP A 99 -22.05 -27.89 -1.40
CA ASP A 99 -22.73 -27.35 -2.58
C ASP A 99 -21.90 -26.28 -3.31
N LEU A 100 -20.68 -26.00 -2.85
CA LEU A 100 -19.82 -24.96 -3.43
C LEU A 100 -19.42 -25.28 -4.87
N ALA A 101 -19.71 -24.35 -5.77
CA ALA A 101 -19.31 -24.46 -7.18
C ALA A 101 -18.04 -23.65 -7.50
N SER A 102 -17.69 -22.64 -6.71
CA SER A 102 -16.56 -21.74 -6.95
C SER A 102 -15.22 -22.45 -7.01
N ARG A 103 -14.42 -22.13 -8.03
CA ARG A 103 -13.06 -22.65 -8.27
C ARG A 103 -12.08 -21.48 -8.41
N PHE A 104 -11.97 -20.69 -7.36
CA PHE A 104 -10.98 -19.63 -7.26
C PHE A 104 -9.62 -20.17 -6.83
N VAL A 105 -8.59 -19.51 -7.32
CA VAL A 105 -7.20 -19.78 -7.04
C VAL A 105 -6.50 -18.48 -6.69
N VAL A 106 -5.76 -18.50 -5.58
CA VAL A 106 -4.82 -17.46 -5.18
C VAL A 106 -3.44 -18.09 -5.16
N ARG A 107 -2.47 -17.49 -5.85
CA ARG A 107 -1.07 -17.94 -5.80
C ARG A 107 -0.17 -16.84 -5.25
N TYR A 108 0.78 -17.25 -4.43
CA TYR A 108 1.79 -16.38 -3.82
C TYR A 108 3.14 -17.08 -3.80
N VAL A 109 4.22 -16.31 -3.73
CA VAL A 109 5.56 -16.86 -3.53
C VAL A 109 5.83 -16.94 -2.04
N ALA A 110 6.18 -18.13 -1.55
CA ALA A 110 6.51 -18.36 -0.14
C ALA A 110 8.00 -18.08 0.15
N ALA A 111 8.35 -18.04 1.45
CA ALA A 111 9.71 -17.77 1.91
C ALA A 111 10.77 -18.75 1.34
N ASN A 112 10.36 -19.98 1.01
CA ASN A 112 11.21 -21.00 0.37
C ASN A 112 11.34 -20.83 -1.16
N ARG A 113 10.88 -19.68 -1.71
CA ARG A 113 10.88 -19.34 -3.14
C ARG A 113 9.98 -20.20 -4.03
N GLN A 114 9.12 -21.03 -3.44
CA GLN A 114 8.13 -21.81 -4.18
C GLN A 114 6.87 -21.00 -4.42
N LEU A 115 6.23 -21.21 -5.58
CA LEU A 115 4.88 -20.75 -5.85
C LEU A 115 3.90 -21.68 -5.14
N ILE A 116 3.09 -21.12 -4.24
CA ILE A 116 2.09 -21.85 -3.46
C ILE A 116 0.71 -21.49 -3.98
N THR A 117 -0.11 -22.52 -4.19
CA THR A 117 -1.50 -22.40 -4.63
C THR A 117 -2.44 -22.57 -3.45
N ILE A 118 -3.34 -21.60 -3.26
CA ILE A 118 -4.48 -21.66 -2.35
C ILE A 118 -5.74 -21.72 -3.21
N ALA A 119 -6.65 -22.66 -2.94
CA ALA A 119 -7.86 -22.86 -3.74
C ALA A 119 -9.14 -22.78 -2.90
N SER A 120 -10.27 -22.40 -3.51
CA SER A 120 -11.59 -22.50 -2.88
C SER A 120 -12.19 -23.91 -2.96
N ASN A 121 -11.77 -24.71 -3.94
CA ASN A 121 -12.31 -26.04 -4.21
C ASN A 121 -11.31 -27.13 -3.77
N THR A 122 -11.81 -28.13 -3.04
CA THR A 122 -11.02 -29.21 -2.44
C THR A 122 -10.54 -30.29 -3.40
N THR A 123 -11.03 -30.30 -4.64
CA THR A 123 -10.59 -31.23 -5.70
C THR A 123 -9.39 -30.69 -6.48
N ASN A 124 -8.84 -29.54 -6.12
CA ASN A 124 -7.66 -28.98 -6.76
C ASN A 124 -6.38 -29.62 -6.22
N GLU A 125 -5.81 -30.56 -6.97
CA GLU A 125 -4.59 -31.29 -6.58
C GLU A 125 -3.33 -30.40 -6.48
N GLU A 126 -3.31 -29.24 -7.13
CA GLU A 126 -2.20 -28.29 -7.04
C GLU A 126 -2.24 -27.45 -5.74
N ALA A 127 -3.36 -27.47 -5.01
CA ALA A 127 -3.56 -26.62 -3.85
C ALA A 127 -2.81 -27.17 -2.63
N ALA A 128 -1.95 -26.32 -2.05
CA ALA A 128 -1.32 -26.59 -0.76
C ALA A 128 -2.27 -26.31 0.41
N GLN A 129 -3.25 -25.43 0.20
CA GLN A 129 -4.22 -25.04 1.21
C GLN A 129 -5.57 -24.68 0.59
N TYR A 130 -6.64 -24.92 1.35
CA TYR A 130 -8.00 -24.63 0.93
C TYR A 130 -8.61 -23.49 1.75
N LEU A 131 -9.37 -22.63 1.09
CA LEU A 131 -10.18 -21.61 1.73
C LEU A 131 -11.48 -22.21 2.26
N THR A 132 -12.10 -21.52 3.21
CA THR A 132 -13.45 -21.84 3.71
C THR A 132 -14.41 -20.71 3.34
N ASN A 133 -15.62 -21.05 2.88
CA ASN A 133 -16.58 -20.07 2.38
C ASN A 133 -16.85 -18.98 3.42
N GLY A 134 -16.62 -17.72 3.04
CA GLY A 134 -16.86 -16.56 3.87
C GLY A 134 -15.87 -16.38 5.03
N LYS A 135 -14.84 -17.21 5.18
CA LYS A 135 -13.81 -17.04 6.22
C LYS A 135 -12.49 -16.56 5.62
N PRO A 136 -11.89 -15.48 6.16
CA PRO A 136 -10.58 -15.04 5.70
C PRO A 136 -9.49 -16.01 6.17
N LEU A 137 -8.54 -16.28 5.27
CA LEU A 137 -7.27 -16.91 5.56
C LEU A 137 -6.19 -15.83 5.59
N GLU A 138 -5.39 -15.82 6.64
CA GLU A 138 -4.26 -14.91 6.80
C GLU A 138 -2.96 -15.71 6.97
N LEU A 139 -1.96 -15.38 6.16
CA LEU A 139 -0.62 -15.96 6.21
C LEU A 139 0.40 -14.85 6.43
N ARG A 140 1.37 -15.11 7.31
CA ARG A 140 2.46 -14.19 7.62
C ARG A 140 3.79 -14.89 7.48
N PHE A 141 4.75 -14.25 6.83
CA PHE A 141 6.12 -14.74 6.73
C PHE A 141 7.10 -13.60 6.57
N LYS A 142 8.39 -13.91 6.75
CA LYS A 142 9.47 -12.94 6.55
C LYS A 142 10.12 -13.14 5.19
N ALA A 143 10.48 -12.02 4.57
CA ALA A 143 11.23 -11.98 3.32
C ALA A 143 12.28 -10.87 3.38
N GLN A 144 13.34 -10.98 2.57
CA GLN A 144 14.40 -9.97 2.47
C GLN A 144 14.24 -9.11 1.22
N SER A 145 14.93 -7.97 1.18
CA SER A 145 15.12 -7.17 -0.05
C SER A 145 15.47 -8.07 -1.25
N GLY A 146 14.88 -7.76 -2.40
CA GLY A 146 15.01 -8.54 -3.63
C GLY A 146 13.96 -9.64 -3.79
N PHE A 147 13.22 -9.97 -2.71
CA PHE A 147 12.13 -10.92 -2.78
C PHE A 147 10.94 -10.37 -3.60
N PRO A 148 10.29 -11.18 -4.44
CA PRO A 148 9.11 -10.77 -5.18
C PRO A 148 7.85 -10.92 -4.32
N MET A 149 7.29 -9.81 -3.84
CA MET A 149 5.95 -9.80 -3.26
C MET A 149 4.92 -10.00 -4.37
N TYR A 150 4.60 -11.27 -4.62
CA TYR A 150 3.82 -11.74 -5.76
C TYR A 150 2.39 -12.11 -5.34
N LEU A 151 1.41 -11.70 -6.15
CA LEU A 151 0.01 -12.08 -6.01
C LEU A 151 -0.59 -12.40 -7.38
N LEU A 152 -1.16 -13.59 -7.49
CA LEU A 152 -2.04 -13.99 -8.58
C LEU A 152 -3.40 -14.39 -8.03
N VAL A 153 -4.47 -13.93 -8.67
CA VAL A 153 -5.85 -14.33 -8.39
C VAL A 153 -6.54 -14.64 -9.71
N ASN A 154 -7.09 -15.85 -9.82
CA ASN A 154 -7.83 -16.29 -10.99
C ASN A 154 -8.92 -17.29 -10.57
N GLY A 155 -9.77 -17.67 -11.51
CA GLY A 155 -10.73 -18.75 -11.33
C GLY A 155 -12.10 -18.42 -11.89
N VAL A 156 -13.01 -19.35 -11.63
CA VAL A 156 -14.40 -19.30 -12.07
C VAL A 156 -15.34 -19.45 -10.88
N GLY A 157 -16.52 -18.88 -10.97
CA GLY A 157 -17.55 -19.05 -9.96
C GLY A 157 -18.94 -18.79 -10.51
N PRO A 158 -20.00 -19.16 -9.78
CA PRO A 158 -21.37 -18.84 -10.13
C PRO A 158 -21.72 -17.39 -9.80
N ARG A 159 -22.88 -16.93 -10.25
CA ARG A 159 -23.49 -15.67 -9.77
C ARG A 159 -23.50 -15.62 -8.24
N GLY A 160 -23.12 -14.49 -7.66
CA GLY A 160 -23.08 -14.30 -6.21
C GLY A 160 -21.79 -14.83 -5.56
N SER A 161 -20.82 -15.28 -6.35
CA SER A 161 -19.49 -15.59 -5.84
C SER A 161 -18.57 -14.37 -5.89
N SER A 162 -17.60 -14.32 -4.99
CA SER A 162 -16.56 -13.29 -4.96
C SER A 162 -15.26 -13.82 -4.38
N ILE A 163 -14.16 -13.19 -4.76
CA ILE A 163 -12.83 -13.47 -4.25
C ILE A 163 -12.12 -12.15 -3.96
N LYS A 164 -11.53 -12.06 -2.78
CA LYS A 164 -10.68 -10.95 -2.37
C LYS A 164 -9.34 -11.49 -1.90
N ALA A 165 -8.26 -10.85 -2.35
CA ALA A 165 -6.92 -11.13 -1.84
C ALA A 165 -6.09 -9.86 -1.77
N THR A 166 -5.27 -9.76 -0.73
CA THR A 166 -4.32 -8.67 -0.53
C THR A 166 -3.01 -9.23 -0.02
N ILE A 167 -1.89 -8.86 -0.65
CA ILE A 167 -0.56 -9.08 -0.10
C ILE A 167 0.11 -7.73 0.17
N SER A 168 0.72 -7.59 1.34
CA SER A 168 1.42 -6.39 1.77
C SER A 168 2.74 -6.75 2.47
N ALA A 169 3.67 -5.81 2.48
CA ALA A 169 4.94 -5.96 3.16
C ALA A 169 5.32 -4.67 3.88
N VAL A 170 5.78 -4.82 5.13
CA VAL A 170 6.28 -3.72 5.96
C VAL A 170 7.64 -4.14 6.49
N SER A 171 8.65 -3.28 6.34
CA SER A 171 9.98 -3.54 6.90
C SER A 171 9.93 -3.66 8.42
N GLU A 172 10.79 -4.48 9.02
CA GLU A 172 10.82 -4.66 10.48
C GLU A 172 11.10 -3.37 11.25
N ASP A 173 11.83 -2.44 10.63
CA ASP A 173 12.09 -1.10 11.16
C ASP A 173 10.89 -0.13 11.02
N GLY A 174 9.84 -0.52 10.28
CA GLY A 174 8.62 0.25 10.06
C GLY A 174 8.78 1.48 9.16
N PHE A 175 9.97 1.71 8.58
CA PHE A 175 10.25 2.88 7.75
C PHE A 175 9.88 2.68 6.28
N THR A 176 9.84 1.44 5.81
CA THR A 176 9.54 1.10 4.42
C THR A 176 8.25 0.29 4.34
N ILE A 177 7.22 0.90 3.76
CA ILE A 177 5.93 0.26 3.52
C ILE A 177 5.80 0.03 2.01
N VAL A 178 5.57 -1.22 1.62
CA VAL A 178 5.39 -1.59 0.22
C VAL A 178 3.91 -1.49 -0.14
N LYS A 179 3.61 -0.97 -1.34
CA LYS A 179 2.27 -0.81 -1.90
C LYS A 179 1.57 -2.17 -1.90
N PRO A 180 0.43 -2.33 -1.20
CA PRO A 180 -0.29 -3.60 -1.21
C PRO A 180 -0.79 -3.93 -2.62
N LEU A 181 -0.62 -5.19 -3.04
CA LEU A 181 -1.31 -5.70 -4.22
C LEU A 181 -2.65 -6.24 -3.74
N THR A 182 -3.75 -5.71 -4.30
CA THR A 182 -5.11 -6.03 -3.86
C THR A 182 -6.01 -6.33 -5.05
N VAL A 183 -6.83 -7.37 -4.88
CA VAL A 183 -7.84 -7.81 -5.83
C VAL A 183 -9.14 -7.97 -5.08
N ASN A 184 -10.24 -7.51 -5.67
CA ASN A 184 -11.58 -7.73 -5.17
C ASN A 184 -12.54 -7.91 -6.35
N GLU A 185 -12.84 -9.16 -6.66
CA GLU A 185 -13.63 -9.54 -7.82
C GLU A 185 -14.96 -10.16 -7.39
N HIS A 186 -16.01 -9.82 -8.13
CA HIS A 186 -17.36 -10.29 -7.91
C HIS A 186 -17.93 -10.88 -9.21
N GLN A 187 -18.54 -12.05 -9.11
CA GLN A 187 -19.25 -12.68 -10.21
C GLN A 187 -20.74 -12.36 -10.14
N ASN A 188 -21.25 -11.75 -11.21
CA ASN A 188 -22.63 -11.32 -11.32
C ASN A 188 -23.36 -11.95 -12.53
N GLU A 189 -22.63 -12.67 -13.38
CA GLU A 189 -23.17 -13.34 -14.57
C GLU A 189 -23.76 -14.71 -14.23
N GLU A 190 -24.76 -15.12 -15.00
CA GLU A 190 -25.42 -16.41 -14.81
C GLU A 190 -24.58 -17.56 -15.36
N GLY A 191 -24.42 -18.62 -14.58
CA GLY A 191 -23.60 -19.77 -14.94
C GLY A 191 -22.23 -19.72 -14.28
N MET A 192 -21.37 -20.67 -14.67
CA MET A 192 -20.00 -20.77 -14.17
C MET A 192 -19.07 -19.96 -15.06
N ASP A 193 -18.72 -18.75 -14.62
CA ASP A 193 -17.95 -17.80 -15.41
C ASP A 193 -16.66 -17.37 -14.72
N LYS A 194 -15.67 -16.99 -15.54
CA LYS A 194 -14.38 -16.47 -15.08
C LYS A 194 -14.56 -15.10 -14.42
N ILE A 195 -13.75 -14.81 -13.41
CA ILE A 195 -13.67 -13.46 -12.85
C ILE A 195 -13.30 -12.45 -13.94
N LYS A 196 -13.82 -11.22 -13.85
CA LYS A 196 -13.67 -10.19 -14.89
C LYS A 196 -12.28 -9.60 -14.92
N GLY A 197 -11.66 -9.43 -13.75
CA GLY A 197 -10.28 -9.01 -13.60
C GLY A 197 -9.38 -10.09 -13.01
N PRO A 198 -9.01 -11.16 -13.76
CA PRO A 198 -7.90 -12.01 -13.35
C PRO A 198 -6.66 -11.15 -13.17
N PHE A 199 -5.98 -11.34 -12.05
CA PHE A 199 -4.89 -10.46 -11.63
C PHE A 199 -3.62 -11.26 -11.43
N CYS A 200 -2.49 -10.72 -11.91
CA CYS A 200 -1.17 -11.23 -11.62
C CYS A 200 -0.20 -10.06 -11.59
N ALA A 201 0.44 -9.82 -10.45
CA ALA A 201 1.47 -8.82 -10.32
C ALA A 201 2.46 -9.16 -9.21
N TYR A 202 3.62 -8.51 -9.25
CA TYR A 202 4.56 -8.52 -8.14
C TYR A 202 5.30 -7.18 -7.99
N ILE A 203 5.80 -6.94 -6.79
CA ILE A 203 6.74 -5.86 -6.49
C ILE A 203 8.00 -6.50 -5.90
N ILE A 204 9.16 -6.10 -6.39
CA ILE A 204 10.43 -6.48 -5.76
C ILE A 204 10.58 -5.66 -4.48
N LEU A 205 10.72 -6.34 -3.35
CA LEU A 205 10.97 -5.68 -2.07
C LEU A 205 12.30 -4.91 -2.15
N PRO A 206 12.33 -3.61 -1.82
CA PRO A 206 13.50 -2.76 -2.00
C PRO A 206 14.60 -3.01 -0.97
#